data_AF-A0A2W4TM33-F1
#
_entry.id   AF-A0A2W4TM33-F1
#
_cell.length_a   1.000
_cell.length_b   1.000
_cell.length_c   1.000
_cell.angle_alpha   90.00
_cell.angle_beta   90.00
_cell.angle_gamma   90.00
#
_symmetry.space_group_name_H-M   'P 1'
#
loop_
_entity.id
_entity.type
_entity.pdbx_description
1 polymer ?
#
loop_
_entity_poly.entity_id
_entity_poly.type
_entity_poly.pdbx_seq_one_letter_code
_entity_poly.pdbx_strand_id
1 'polypeptide(L)'
;MNQCPHAPPLRGSLPPEGAVSPWGGPAAKPRARGFTLIELLVAIAVMAMLALLSWRSIDGMARTQTITQERSDGLLRLQSAVGQWIADLDAMMDTGEVAPVDFNGQTLRITRRDSAESGLDSRGIRVVAWALLPTAAGGQWTRWQSGPLLQRDELARAWQRAADWGRGARPASAPTSVDAGALAQGADSSLALIAIDQWQIFYHRGETWGNPLSSVGNEGAGESGTGGANFTSMPNGVRLQLTLSGKQGLVGNLSRDWVRPTLEAGR
;
A
#
# COMPACT_ATOMS: atom_id res chain seq x y z
N MET A 1 -77.20 -0.07 -7.71
CA MET A 1 -77.67 1.24 -8.22
C MET A 1 -76.55 1.93 -8.97
N ASN A 2 -76.65 2.07 -10.30
CA ASN A 2 -76.83 3.39 -10.90
C ASN A 2 -77.39 3.23 -12.31
N GLN A 3 -78.49 3.92 -12.57
CA GLN A 3 -79.34 3.81 -13.76
C GLN A 3 -78.95 4.84 -14.84
N CYS A 4 -79.46 4.58 -16.05
CA CYS A 4 -79.28 5.20 -17.36
C CYS A 4 -79.66 6.70 -17.47
N PRO A 5 -79.46 7.33 -18.65
CA PRO A 5 -80.63 7.48 -19.53
C PRO A 5 -80.39 7.37 -21.05
N HIS A 6 -81.53 7.19 -21.73
CA HIS A 6 -81.82 7.00 -23.15
C HIS A 6 -81.51 8.16 -24.12
N ALA A 7 -81.33 7.83 -25.41
CA ALA A 7 -81.72 8.64 -26.57
C ALA A 7 -82.17 7.74 -27.77
N PRO A 8 -83.01 8.23 -28.71
CA PRO A 8 -83.95 7.44 -29.53
C PRO A 8 -83.41 7.04 -30.94
N PRO A 9 -84.15 6.22 -31.73
CA PRO A 9 -83.59 5.52 -32.89
C PRO A 9 -83.64 6.32 -34.18
N LEU A 10 -82.54 6.31 -34.95
CA LEU A 10 -82.53 6.76 -36.34
C LEU A 10 -82.86 5.59 -37.26
N ARG A 11 -84.03 5.72 -37.89
CA ARG A 11 -84.58 4.87 -38.93
C ARG A 11 -83.81 5.12 -40.23
N GLY A 12 -82.75 4.33 -40.46
CA GLY A 12 -82.04 4.28 -41.74
C GLY A 12 -82.63 3.18 -42.62
N SER A 13 -83.19 3.60 -43.75
CA SER A 13 -83.76 2.79 -44.83
C SER A 13 -82.86 1.65 -45.31
N LEU A 14 -83.45 0.46 -45.47
CA LEU A 14 -82.88 -0.69 -46.18
C LEU A 14 -82.51 -0.30 -47.63
N PRO A 15 -81.31 -0.62 -48.12
CA PRO A 15 -81.04 -0.67 -49.56
C PRO A 15 -81.78 -1.87 -50.18
N PRO A 16 -82.21 -1.78 -51.46
CA PRO A 16 -82.91 -2.87 -52.13
C PRO A 16 -82.02 -4.12 -52.24
N GLU A 17 -82.64 -5.30 -52.11
CA GLU A 17 -82.05 -6.60 -52.43
C GLU A 17 -81.34 -6.54 -53.79
N GLY A 18 -80.03 -6.85 -53.80
CA GLY A 18 -79.29 -7.07 -55.05
C GLY A 18 -77.87 -6.50 -55.19
N ALA A 19 -77.23 -5.96 -54.14
CA ALA A 19 -75.84 -5.47 -54.25
C ALA A 19 -74.82 -6.51 -53.75
N VAL A 20 -74.28 -7.31 -54.68
CA VAL A 20 -73.06 -8.10 -54.47
C VAL A 20 -71.85 -7.17 -54.35
N SER A 21 -71.14 -7.22 -53.20
CA SER A 21 -69.83 -6.57 -53.03
C SER A 21 -68.76 -7.33 -53.82
N PRO A 22 -68.06 -6.73 -54.81
CA PRO A 22 -67.09 -7.46 -55.62
C PRO A 22 -65.64 -7.32 -55.14
N TRP A 23 -65.38 -6.77 -53.95
CA TRP A 23 -64.02 -6.50 -53.47
C TRP A 23 -63.59 -7.42 -52.32
N GLY A 24 -63.69 -8.73 -52.55
CA GLY A 24 -62.79 -9.71 -51.95
C GLY A 24 -61.53 -9.82 -52.81
N GLY A 25 -60.65 -8.82 -52.73
CA GLY A 25 -59.34 -8.88 -53.36
C GLY A 25 -58.40 -9.82 -52.58
N PRO A 26 -57.50 -10.57 -53.23
CA PRO A 26 -56.54 -11.41 -52.52
C PRO A 26 -55.68 -10.52 -51.61
N ALA A 27 -55.52 -10.91 -50.35
CA ALA A 27 -54.49 -10.35 -49.50
C ALA A 27 -53.16 -10.44 -50.27
N ALA A 28 -52.59 -9.29 -50.65
CA ALA A 28 -51.30 -9.25 -51.31
C ALA A 28 -50.28 -9.88 -50.36
N LYS A 29 -49.90 -11.14 -50.63
CA LYS A 29 -48.79 -11.78 -49.92
C LYS A 29 -47.58 -10.88 -50.12
N PRO A 30 -46.94 -10.36 -49.07
CA PRO A 30 -45.70 -9.64 -49.25
C PRO A 30 -44.74 -10.56 -49.99
N ARG A 31 -44.25 -10.12 -51.16
CA ARG A 31 -43.23 -10.84 -51.91
C ARG A 31 -42.01 -10.88 -50.99
N ALA A 32 -41.67 -12.08 -50.51
CA ALA A 32 -40.42 -12.31 -49.80
C ALA A 32 -39.28 -11.88 -50.74
N ARG A 33 -38.65 -10.74 -50.45
CA ARG A 33 -37.45 -10.31 -51.17
C ARG A 33 -36.37 -11.31 -50.78
N GLY A 34 -35.88 -12.06 -51.76
CA GLY A 34 -34.82 -13.03 -51.56
C GLY A 34 -33.58 -12.34 -51.01
N PHE A 35 -33.10 -12.83 -49.89
CA PHE A 35 -31.92 -12.34 -49.19
C PHE A 35 -30.67 -12.64 -50.05
N THR A 36 -30.00 -11.60 -50.54
CA THR A 36 -28.84 -11.79 -51.42
C THR A 36 -27.59 -12.17 -50.62
N LEU A 37 -26.69 -12.96 -51.21
CA LEU A 37 -25.44 -13.39 -50.56
C LEU A 37 -24.60 -12.19 -50.08
N ILE A 38 -24.63 -11.08 -50.83
CA ILE A 38 -23.92 -9.84 -50.51
C ILE A 38 -24.49 -9.22 -49.22
N GLU A 39 -25.81 -9.26 -49.01
CA GLU A 39 -26.49 -8.68 -47.85
C GLU A 39 -26.18 -9.47 -46.56
N LEU A 40 -26.10 -10.80 -46.64
CA LEU A 40 -25.56 -11.64 -45.57
C LEU A 40 -24.12 -11.26 -45.25
N LEU A 41 -23.28 -11.11 -46.28
CA LEU A 41 -21.85 -10.89 -46.11
C LEU A 41 -21.59 -9.53 -45.44
N VAL A 42 -22.31 -8.49 -45.84
CA VAL A 42 -22.23 -7.16 -45.20
C VAL A 42 -22.78 -7.22 -43.78
N ALA A 43 -23.92 -7.88 -43.54
CA ALA A 43 -24.48 -8.00 -42.19
C ALA A 43 -23.51 -8.71 -41.24
N ILE A 44 -22.89 -9.81 -41.67
CA ILE A 44 -21.87 -10.54 -40.89
C ILE A 44 -20.62 -9.68 -40.69
N ALA A 45 -20.16 -8.94 -41.71
CA ALA A 45 -19.00 -8.06 -41.59
C ALA A 45 -19.22 -6.94 -40.55
N VAL A 46 -20.40 -6.30 -40.57
CA VAL A 46 -20.76 -5.26 -39.60
C VAL A 46 -20.91 -5.85 -38.20
N MET A 47 -21.62 -6.98 -38.06
CA MET A 47 -21.75 -7.66 -36.76
C MET A 47 -20.38 -8.10 -36.21
N ALA A 48 -19.48 -8.59 -37.06
CA ALA A 48 -18.13 -8.96 -36.67
C ALA A 48 -17.31 -7.75 -36.19
N MET A 49 -17.43 -6.60 -36.86
CA MET A 49 -16.73 -5.38 -36.45
C MET A 49 -17.25 -4.84 -35.11
N LEU A 50 -18.58 -4.84 -34.91
CA LEU A 50 -19.20 -4.46 -33.64
C LEU A 50 -18.79 -5.41 -32.50
N ALA A 51 -18.72 -6.71 -32.76
CA ALA A 51 -18.27 -7.70 -31.79
C ALA A 51 -16.80 -7.47 -31.37
N LEU A 52 -15.90 -7.19 -32.32
CA LEU A 52 -14.49 -6.90 -32.03
C LEU A 52 -14.31 -5.61 -31.22
N LEU A 53 -15.07 -4.56 -31.53
CA LEU A 53 -15.04 -3.30 -30.79
C LEU A 53 -15.60 -3.45 -29.37
N SER A 54 -16.67 -4.25 -29.20
CA SER A 54 -17.26 -4.54 -27.90
C SER A 54 -16.28 -5.24 -26.96
N TRP A 55 -15.56 -6.26 -27.45
CA TRP A 55 -14.58 -6.99 -26.66
C TRP A 55 -13.39 -6.11 -26.23
N ARG A 56 -12.88 -5.27 -27.13
CA ARG A 56 -11.77 -4.35 -26.80
C ARG A 56 -12.15 -3.24 -25.82
N SER A 57 -13.42 -2.81 -25.79
CA SER A 57 -13.90 -1.83 -24.81
C SER A 57 -13.94 -2.40 -23.39
N ILE A 58 -14.32 -3.67 -23.24
CA ILE A 58 -14.39 -4.36 -21.95
C ILE A 58 -12.97 -4.60 -21.40
N ASP A 59 -12.04 -5.04 -22.25
CA ASP A 59 -10.63 -5.24 -21.88
C ASP A 59 -9.94 -3.93 -21.42
N GLY A 60 -10.28 -2.81 -22.05
CA GLY A 60 -9.75 -1.49 -21.68
C GLY A 60 -10.15 -1.05 -20.27
N MET A 61 -11.42 -1.30 -19.88
CA MET A 61 -11.89 -1.00 -18.52
C MET A 61 -11.27 -1.94 -17.49
N ALA A 62 -11.20 -3.24 -17.78
CA ALA A 62 -10.56 -4.22 -16.89
C ALA A 62 -9.10 -3.84 -16.59
N ARG A 63 -8.32 -3.46 -17.60
CA ARG A 63 -6.93 -3.01 -17.42
C ARG A 63 -6.82 -1.70 -16.63
N THR A 64 -7.75 -0.77 -16.82
CA THR A 64 -7.75 0.49 -16.07
C THR A 64 -8.08 0.27 -14.59
N GLN A 65 -9.00 -0.67 -14.31
CA GLN A 65 -9.32 -1.09 -12.95
C GLN A 65 -8.12 -1.75 -12.27
N THR A 66 -7.41 -2.67 -12.94
CA THR A 66 -6.24 -3.34 -12.35
C THR A 66 -5.13 -2.35 -12.02
N ILE A 67 -4.80 -1.41 -12.91
CA ILE A 67 -3.78 -0.37 -12.65
C ILE A 67 -4.19 0.52 -11.48
N THR A 68 -5.47 0.89 -11.40
CA THR A 68 -5.99 1.74 -10.32
C THR A 68 -5.94 1.00 -8.98
N GLN A 69 -6.26 -0.29 -8.99
CA GLN A 69 -6.20 -1.15 -7.80
C GLN A 69 -4.76 -1.35 -7.33
N GLU A 70 -3.84 -1.70 -8.23
CA GLU A 70 -2.41 -1.84 -7.92
C GLU A 70 -1.80 -0.57 -7.30
N ARG A 71 -2.16 0.59 -7.85
CA ARG A 71 -1.71 1.89 -7.33
C ARG A 71 -2.28 2.16 -5.94
N SER A 72 -3.54 1.81 -5.70
CA SER A 72 -4.19 1.98 -4.39
C SER A 72 -3.55 1.07 -3.34
N ASP A 73 -3.30 -0.20 -3.69
CA ASP A 73 -2.61 -1.15 -2.82
C ASP A 73 -1.16 -0.72 -2.54
N GLY A 74 -0.48 -0.18 -3.55
CA GLY A 74 0.85 0.42 -3.41
C GLY A 74 0.85 1.58 -2.42
N LEU A 75 -0.15 2.47 -2.50
CA LEU A 75 -0.28 3.61 -1.60
C LEU A 75 -0.54 3.15 -0.15
N LEU A 76 -1.43 2.19 0.06
CA LEU A 76 -1.72 1.64 1.39
C LEU A 76 -0.48 0.98 2.01
N ARG A 77 0.27 0.22 1.20
CA ARG A 77 1.56 -0.36 1.63
C ARG A 77 2.58 0.72 1.99
N LEU A 78 2.69 1.79 1.20
CA LEU A 78 3.58 2.92 1.51
C LEU A 78 3.17 3.62 2.81
N GLN A 79 1.88 3.90 2.98
CA GLN A 79 1.35 4.53 4.20
C GLN A 79 1.60 3.65 5.43
N SER A 80 1.37 2.34 5.33
CA SER A 80 1.66 1.39 6.40
C SER A 80 3.15 1.34 6.74
N ALA A 81 4.03 1.29 5.71
CA ALA A 81 5.48 1.27 5.92
C ALA A 81 5.99 2.56 6.59
N VAL A 82 5.53 3.73 6.13
CA VAL A 82 5.88 5.01 6.73
C VAL A 82 5.30 5.13 8.15
N GLY A 83 4.07 4.69 8.37
CA GLY A 83 3.45 4.65 9.69
C GLY A 83 4.23 3.76 10.67
N GLN A 84 4.66 2.59 10.22
CA GLN A 84 5.51 1.69 11.00
C GLN A 84 6.87 2.32 11.33
N TRP A 85 7.48 3.04 10.39
CA TRP A 85 8.74 3.76 10.62
C TRP A 85 8.59 4.86 11.66
N ILE A 86 7.50 5.64 11.59
CA ILE A 86 7.18 6.66 12.61
C ILE A 86 6.97 5.99 13.98
N ALA A 87 6.19 4.91 14.04
CA ALA A 87 5.93 4.20 15.29
C ALA A 87 7.20 3.61 15.93
N ASP A 88 8.17 3.19 15.13
CA ASP A 88 9.49 2.75 15.65
C ASP A 88 10.28 3.91 16.27
N LEU A 89 10.20 5.11 15.68
CA LEU A 89 10.85 6.31 16.20
C LEU A 89 10.13 6.88 17.43
N ASP A 90 8.80 6.91 17.44
CA ASP A 90 8.00 7.35 18.60
C ASP A 90 8.27 6.46 19.83
N ALA A 91 8.50 5.18 19.59
CA ALA A 91 8.82 4.19 20.62
C ALA A 91 10.31 4.20 21.04
N MET A 92 11.16 5.00 20.40
CA MET A 92 12.59 5.06 20.68
C MET A 92 12.85 5.37 22.16
N MET A 93 13.91 4.76 22.70
CA MET A 93 14.37 5.01 24.05
C MET A 93 15.89 5.00 24.12
N ASP A 94 16.43 5.70 25.10
CA ASP A 94 17.83 5.63 25.47
C ASP A 94 18.00 4.71 26.68
N THR A 95 18.77 3.64 26.50
CA THR A 95 19.06 2.65 27.55
C THR A 95 20.43 2.85 28.18
N GLY A 96 21.27 3.72 27.61
CA GLY A 96 22.66 3.95 28.01
C GLY A 96 23.64 2.81 27.66
N GLU A 97 23.19 1.69 27.09
CA GLU A 97 24.04 0.54 26.74
C GLU A 97 24.52 0.59 25.27
N VAL A 98 23.63 1.02 24.38
CA VAL A 98 23.89 1.25 22.96
C VAL A 98 23.26 2.58 22.56
N ALA A 99 23.68 3.14 21.43
CA ALA A 99 23.05 4.36 20.92
C ALA A 99 21.52 4.16 20.73
N PRO A 100 20.68 5.14 21.10
CA PRO A 100 19.22 5.03 20.93
C PRO A 100 18.82 4.90 19.46
N VAL A 101 19.55 5.57 18.58
CA VAL A 101 19.43 5.46 17.13
C VAL A 101 20.79 5.63 16.46
N ASP A 102 21.07 4.80 15.46
CA ASP A 102 22.31 4.86 14.69
C ASP A 102 22.05 4.55 13.23
N PHE A 103 22.65 5.34 12.34
CA PHE A 103 22.59 5.10 10.90
C PHE A 103 24.00 5.01 10.34
N ASN A 104 24.38 3.82 9.88
CA ASN A 104 25.72 3.56 9.37
C ASN A 104 25.88 3.78 7.84
N GLY A 105 24.91 4.43 7.20
CA GLY A 105 24.84 4.61 5.74
C GLY A 105 24.07 3.51 5.00
N GLN A 106 23.84 2.34 5.63
CA GLN A 106 23.15 1.19 5.02
C GLN A 106 22.03 0.61 5.87
N THR A 107 22.12 0.78 7.19
CA THR A 107 21.20 0.24 8.19
C THR A 107 20.94 1.31 9.23
N LEU A 108 19.66 1.61 9.46
CA LEU A 108 19.20 2.43 10.57
C LEU A 108 18.78 1.48 11.69
N ARG A 109 19.44 1.57 12.84
CA ARG A 109 19.14 0.78 14.04
C ARG A 109 18.50 1.68 15.09
N ILE A 110 17.48 1.18 15.76
CA ILE A 110 16.71 1.89 16.77
C ILE A 110 16.52 0.97 17.98
N THR A 111 16.81 1.49 19.17
CA THR A 111 16.44 0.86 20.43
C THR A 111 15.08 1.42 20.86
N ARG A 112 14.09 0.56 21.08
CA ARG A 112 12.72 0.98 21.35
C ARG A 112 12.03 0.15 22.42
N ARG A 113 10.94 0.71 22.97
CA ARG A 113 9.99 -0.03 23.84
C ARG A 113 9.20 -1.06 23.03
N ASP A 114 8.89 -2.18 23.68
CA ASP A 114 7.96 -3.16 23.12
C ASP A 114 6.58 -2.51 22.95
N SER A 115 5.97 -2.65 21.76
CA SER A 115 4.64 -2.08 21.48
C SER A 115 3.52 -2.75 22.29
N ALA A 116 3.74 -3.98 22.75
CA ALA A 116 2.81 -4.75 23.56
C ALA A 116 3.03 -4.54 25.07
N GLU A 117 3.94 -3.63 25.45
CA GLU A 117 4.07 -3.20 26.84
C GLU A 117 2.76 -2.56 27.32
N SER A 118 2.15 -3.19 28.32
CA SER A 118 1.00 -2.67 29.05
C SER A 118 1.48 -2.30 30.46
N GLY A 119 0.83 -1.37 31.15
CA GLY A 119 1.23 -0.92 32.49
C GLY A 119 1.30 -2.03 33.56
N LEU A 120 0.92 -3.27 33.22
CA LEU A 120 0.97 -4.46 34.06
C LEU A 120 1.96 -5.54 33.54
N ASP A 121 2.46 -5.44 32.30
CA ASP A 121 3.35 -6.42 31.66
C ASP A 121 4.43 -5.69 30.84
N SER A 122 5.64 -5.59 31.39
CA SER A 122 6.80 -5.07 30.69
C SER A 122 7.47 -6.19 29.90
N ARG A 123 7.22 -6.22 28.59
CA ARG A 123 7.80 -7.21 27.67
C ARG A 123 9.25 -6.93 27.26
N GLY A 124 9.89 -5.92 27.86
CA GLY A 124 11.29 -5.59 27.66
C GLY A 124 11.55 -4.65 26.49
N ILE A 125 12.82 -4.59 26.08
CA ILE A 125 13.33 -3.69 25.03
C ILE A 125 13.43 -4.46 23.72
N ARG A 126 13.31 -3.77 22.58
CA ARG A 126 13.58 -4.36 21.26
C ARG A 126 14.57 -3.52 20.47
N VAL A 127 15.34 -4.20 19.65
CA VAL A 127 16.12 -3.57 18.58
C VAL A 127 15.36 -3.72 17.28
N VAL A 128 15.19 -2.62 16.57
CA VAL A 128 14.65 -2.60 15.21
C VAL A 128 15.73 -2.12 14.26
N ALA A 129 15.77 -2.70 13.07
CA ALA A 129 16.60 -2.22 11.99
C ALA A 129 15.80 -2.01 10.71
N TRP A 130 16.21 -0.98 9.97
CA TRP A 130 15.67 -0.66 8.66
C TRP A 130 16.82 -0.61 7.67
N ALA A 131 16.64 -1.26 6.52
CA ALA A 131 17.65 -1.30 5.46
C ALA A 131 17.00 -1.43 4.09
N LEU A 132 17.74 -0.99 3.07
CA LEU A 132 17.44 -1.30 1.67
C LEU A 132 18.18 -2.57 1.29
N LEU A 133 17.46 -3.70 1.22
CA LEU A 133 18.05 -4.98 0.88
C LEU A 133 17.90 -5.29 -0.61
N PRO A 134 18.94 -5.85 -1.27
CA PRO A 134 18.84 -6.26 -2.66
C PRO A 134 17.96 -7.51 -2.79
N THR A 135 17.14 -7.55 -3.83
CA THR A 135 16.34 -8.71 -4.24
C THR A 135 16.50 -8.94 -5.74
N ALA A 136 16.07 -10.10 -6.25
CA ALA A 136 16.06 -10.37 -7.69
C ALA A 136 15.25 -9.33 -8.49
N ALA A 137 14.26 -8.70 -7.85
CA ALA A 137 13.43 -7.68 -8.45
C ALA A 137 13.95 -6.25 -8.22
N GLY A 138 15.09 -6.03 -7.56
CA GLY A 138 15.65 -4.71 -7.20
C GLY A 138 15.70 -4.47 -5.68
N GLY A 139 15.82 -3.20 -5.27
CA GLY A 139 15.88 -2.83 -3.85
C GLY A 139 14.54 -2.95 -3.14
N GLN A 140 14.53 -3.59 -1.97
CA GLN A 140 13.37 -3.71 -1.09
C GLN A 140 13.66 -3.07 0.27
N TRP A 141 12.86 -2.06 0.62
CA TRP A 141 12.89 -1.50 1.97
C TRP A 141 12.30 -2.52 2.94
N THR A 142 13.11 -2.91 3.92
CA THR A 142 12.81 -4.02 4.82
C THR A 142 13.01 -3.56 6.26
N ARG A 143 12.18 -4.09 7.15
CA ARG A 143 12.28 -3.92 8.59
C ARG A 143 12.66 -5.23 9.25
N TRP A 144 13.63 -5.21 10.14
CA TRP A 144 13.98 -6.30 11.04
C TRP A 144 13.70 -5.91 12.49
N GLN A 145 13.36 -6.89 13.31
CA GLN A 145 13.02 -6.71 14.71
C GLN A 145 13.57 -7.90 15.50
N SER A 146 14.21 -7.62 16.64
CA SER A 146 14.62 -8.66 17.57
C SER A 146 13.44 -9.26 18.34
N GLY A 147 13.68 -10.43 18.97
CA GLY A 147 12.91 -10.86 20.14
C GLY A 147 12.89 -9.80 21.27
N PRO A 148 12.03 -9.96 22.28
CA PRO A 148 12.06 -9.14 23.49
C PRO A 148 13.38 -9.36 24.25
N LEU A 149 13.98 -8.28 24.73
CA LEU A 149 15.29 -8.27 25.38
C LEU A 149 15.14 -7.75 26.81
N LEU A 150 15.71 -8.47 27.78
CA LEU A 150 15.62 -8.13 29.20
C LEU A 150 16.98 -7.73 29.78
N GLN A 151 18.08 -8.20 29.18
CA GLN A 151 19.44 -7.97 29.67
C GLN A 151 20.24 -7.03 28.76
N ARG A 152 21.22 -6.33 29.35
CA ARG A 152 22.12 -5.41 28.62
C ARG A 152 22.99 -6.13 27.59
N ASP A 153 23.53 -7.30 27.95
CA ASP A 153 24.34 -8.11 27.02
C ASP A 153 23.51 -8.61 25.83
N GLU A 154 22.25 -8.98 26.05
CA GLU A 154 21.32 -9.37 24.98
C GLU A 154 21.06 -8.20 24.03
N LEU A 155 20.93 -6.99 24.58
CA LEU A 155 20.77 -5.76 23.80
C LEU A 155 21.99 -5.49 22.91
N ALA A 156 23.20 -5.52 23.47
CA ALA A 156 24.43 -5.33 22.69
C ALA A 156 24.57 -6.38 21.56
N ARG A 157 24.24 -7.64 21.84
CA ARG A 157 24.24 -8.72 20.83
C ARG A 157 23.18 -8.52 19.76
N ALA A 158 21.96 -8.15 20.13
CA ALA A 158 20.88 -7.87 19.19
C ALA A 158 21.21 -6.67 18.28
N TRP A 159 21.86 -5.64 18.85
CA TRP A 159 22.34 -4.47 18.10
C TRP A 159 23.37 -4.83 17.03
N GLN A 160 24.25 -5.78 17.31
CA GLN A 160 25.22 -6.29 16.34
C GLN A 160 24.55 -7.15 15.26
N ARG A 161 23.65 -8.07 15.65
CA ARG A 161 22.87 -8.88 14.70
C ARG A 161 22.07 -8.03 13.73
N ALA A 162 21.50 -6.91 14.21
CA ALA A 162 20.78 -5.95 13.40
C ALA A 162 21.68 -5.29 12.32
N ALA A 163 22.94 -4.98 12.66
CA ALA A 163 23.91 -4.45 11.70
C ALA A 163 24.33 -5.49 10.66
N ASP A 164 24.57 -6.72 11.10
CA ASP A 164 24.92 -7.84 10.21
C ASP A 164 23.77 -8.12 9.23
N TRP A 165 22.53 -8.13 9.73
CA TRP A 165 21.33 -8.30 8.91
C TRP A 165 21.23 -7.27 7.79
N GLY A 166 21.42 -5.97 8.10
CA GLY A 166 21.32 -4.91 7.10
C GLY A 166 22.41 -4.93 6.03
N ARG A 167 23.54 -5.63 6.29
CA ARG A 167 24.56 -5.93 5.27
C ARG A 167 24.19 -7.09 4.34
N GLY A 168 22.99 -7.66 4.50
CA GLY A 168 22.51 -8.81 3.73
C GLY A 168 22.85 -10.16 4.38
N ALA A 169 23.36 -10.20 5.61
CA ALA A 169 23.49 -11.45 6.34
C ALA A 169 22.08 -11.96 6.70
N ARG A 170 21.71 -13.14 6.21
CA ARG A 170 20.43 -13.74 6.58
C ARG A 170 20.46 -14.05 8.09
N PRO A 171 19.46 -13.67 8.89
CA PRO A 171 19.40 -14.11 10.28
C PRO A 171 19.32 -15.63 10.29
N ALA A 172 20.06 -16.28 11.20
CA ALA A 172 20.22 -17.74 11.27
C ALA A 172 18.93 -18.53 11.56
N SER A 173 17.78 -17.87 11.70
CA SER A 173 16.50 -18.47 12.08
C SER A 173 15.36 -17.88 11.26
N ALA A 174 15.26 -18.27 9.98
CA ALA A 174 13.98 -18.29 9.31
C ALA A 174 13.29 -19.61 9.69
N PRO A 175 12.19 -19.60 10.48
CA PRO A 175 11.53 -20.83 10.89
C PRO A 175 10.95 -21.54 9.66
N THR A 176 11.38 -22.78 9.45
CA THR A 176 10.73 -23.70 8.52
C THR A 176 9.29 -23.92 9.00
N SER A 177 8.35 -24.00 8.07
CA SER A 177 6.89 -23.81 8.24
C SER A 177 6.16 -24.78 9.19
N VAL A 178 6.85 -25.60 9.98
CA VAL A 178 6.25 -26.60 10.87
C VAL A 178 6.28 -26.23 12.36
N ASP A 179 7.13 -25.30 12.78
CA ASP A 179 7.23 -24.86 14.20
C ASP A 179 6.87 -23.38 14.43
N ALA A 180 6.31 -22.71 13.40
CA ALA A 180 6.10 -21.26 13.34
C ALA A 180 5.08 -20.69 14.36
N GLY A 181 4.23 -21.54 14.96
CA GLY A 181 3.19 -21.09 15.88
C GLY A 181 3.66 -20.80 17.31
N ALA A 182 4.70 -21.49 17.79
CA ALA A 182 5.14 -21.44 19.19
C ALA A 182 6.54 -20.85 19.40
N LEU A 183 7.43 -20.90 18.40
CA LEU A 183 8.79 -20.33 18.49
C LEU A 183 8.87 -18.87 17.98
N ALA A 184 7.83 -18.36 17.34
CA ALA A 184 7.85 -17.04 16.70
C ALA A 184 7.74 -15.85 17.68
N GLN A 185 7.30 -16.05 18.92
CA GLN A 185 7.03 -14.94 19.85
C GLN A 185 8.31 -14.36 20.49
N GLY A 186 9.43 -15.09 20.43
CA GLY A 186 10.73 -14.67 20.96
C GLY A 186 11.86 -14.55 19.92
N ALA A 187 11.61 -14.92 18.66
CA ALA A 187 12.62 -14.91 17.62
C ALA A 187 12.70 -13.56 16.90
N ASP A 188 13.81 -13.33 16.21
CA ASP A 188 13.91 -12.19 15.30
C ASP A 188 12.97 -12.37 14.10
N SER A 189 12.45 -11.26 13.60
CA SER A 189 11.54 -11.25 12.45
C SER A 189 11.97 -10.19 11.44
N SER A 190 11.74 -10.47 10.16
CA SER A 190 12.02 -9.54 9.07
C SER A 190 10.81 -9.40 8.15
N LEU A 191 10.42 -8.17 7.84
CA LEU A 191 9.26 -7.84 7.01
C LEU A 191 9.70 -6.97 5.83
N ALA A 192 9.52 -7.51 4.62
CA ALA A 192 9.69 -6.76 3.38
C ALA A 192 8.48 -5.85 3.17
N LEU A 193 8.71 -4.54 3.00
CA LEU A 193 7.62 -3.55 3.00
C LEU A 193 7.31 -3.05 1.59
N ILE A 194 8.28 -2.36 0.97
CA ILE A 194 8.03 -1.64 -0.27
C ILE A 194 9.28 -1.54 -1.14
N ALA A 195 9.11 -1.65 -2.45
CA ALA A 195 10.21 -1.57 -3.40
C ALA A 195 10.64 -0.12 -3.64
N ILE A 196 11.90 0.18 -3.39
CA ILE A 196 12.49 1.52 -3.54
C ILE A 196 13.86 1.42 -4.22
N ASP A 197 14.25 2.49 -4.90
CA ASP A 197 15.55 2.56 -5.57
C ASP A 197 16.62 3.15 -4.65
N GLN A 198 16.23 4.11 -3.81
CA GLN A 198 17.13 4.80 -2.89
C GLN A 198 16.44 5.15 -1.59
N TRP A 199 17.23 5.21 -0.52
CA TRP A 199 16.82 5.73 0.77
C TRP A 199 17.94 6.54 1.41
N GLN A 200 17.59 7.60 2.12
CA GLN A 200 18.52 8.48 2.82
C GLN A 200 17.93 8.91 4.16
N ILE A 201 18.80 9.11 5.14
CA ILE A 201 18.45 9.54 6.49
C ILE A 201 19.24 10.80 6.83
N PHE A 202 18.57 11.76 7.44
CA PHE A 202 19.17 12.97 7.99
C PHE A 202 18.75 13.14 9.44
N TYR A 203 19.65 13.65 10.27
CA TYR A 203 19.36 13.99 11.66
C TYR A 203 19.32 15.49 11.83
N HIS A 204 18.34 15.95 12.62
CA HIS A 204 18.30 17.29 13.14
C HIS A 204 18.99 17.30 14.50
N ARG A 205 20.10 18.04 14.62
CA ARG A 205 20.84 18.23 15.88
C ARG A 205 21.11 19.73 16.06
N GLY A 206 20.83 20.26 17.25
CA GLY A 206 20.83 21.70 17.47
C GLY A 206 19.80 22.38 16.56
N GLU A 207 20.28 23.22 15.64
CA GLU A 207 19.47 23.99 14.69
C GLU A 207 19.63 23.55 13.22
N THR A 208 20.35 22.46 12.95
CA THR A 208 20.69 22.07 11.56
C THR A 208 20.30 20.64 11.23
N TRP A 209 19.88 20.44 9.97
CA TRP A 209 19.75 19.12 9.37
C TRP A 209 21.08 18.70 8.76
N GLY A 210 21.58 17.52 9.12
CA GLY A 210 22.86 17.01 8.66
C GLY A 210 22.84 15.51 8.40
N ASN A 211 23.91 15.04 7.74
CA ASN A 211 24.13 13.61 7.56
C ASN A 211 24.46 12.98 8.93
N PRO A 212 23.84 11.84 9.31
CA PRO A 212 24.11 11.14 10.56
C PRO A 212 25.58 10.84 10.83
N LEU A 213 26.36 10.61 9.77
CA LEU A 213 27.79 10.26 9.80
C LEU A 213 28.71 11.49 9.87
N SER A 214 28.17 12.70 9.75
CA SER A 214 28.95 13.92 9.91
C SER A 214 29.15 14.24 11.39
N SER A 215 30.37 14.64 11.75
CA SER A 215 30.72 15.07 13.12
C SER A 215 30.17 16.44 13.50
N VAL A 216 29.77 17.26 12.51
CA VAL A 216 29.23 18.61 12.69
C VAL A 216 27.88 18.55 13.43
N GLY A 217 27.70 19.36 14.46
CA GLY A 217 26.46 19.43 15.24
C GLY A 217 26.30 18.37 16.35
N ASN A 218 27.34 17.60 16.65
CA ASN A 218 27.37 16.69 17.81
C ASN A 218 27.80 17.40 19.13
N GLU A 219 27.96 18.72 19.08
CA GLU A 219 28.56 19.58 20.12
C GLU A 219 27.62 19.79 21.32
N GLY A 220 26.32 19.54 21.18
CA GLY A 220 25.33 19.61 22.27
C GLY A 220 25.18 18.32 23.09
N ALA A 221 25.98 17.27 22.80
CA ALA A 221 25.89 15.96 23.46
C ALA A 221 26.61 15.88 24.82
N GLY A 222 27.20 16.98 25.30
CA GLY A 222 28.12 16.99 26.43
C GLY A 222 27.57 17.67 27.68
N GLU A 223 26.47 17.19 28.26
CA GLU A 223 26.11 17.52 29.65
C GLU A 223 25.08 16.53 30.23
N SER A 224 25.51 15.29 30.52
CA SER A 224 24.99 14.45 31.61
C SER A 224 25.70 13.09 31.63
N GLY A 225 26.45 12.82 32.70
CA GLY A 225 26.82 11.45 33.10
C GLY A 225 28.32 11.13 33.05
N THR A 226 28.93 11.12 34.24
CA THR A 226 30.28 10.63 34.52
C THR A 226 30.47 9.19 34.02
N GLY A 227 31.36 8.97 33.03
CA GLY A 227 32.06 7.69 32.83
C GLY A 227 31.44 6.62 31.92
N GLY A 228 30.43 6.92 31.10
CA GLY A 228 29.91 6.01 30.06
C GLY A 228 30.49 6.29 28.68
N ALA A 229 30.62 5.26 27.82
CA ALA A 229 31.11 5.41 26.44
C ALA A 229 30.33 6.51 25.68
N ASN A 230 31.04 7.29 24.84
CA ASN A 230 30.46 8.38 24.04
C ASN A 230 29.46 7.84 23.00
N PHE A 231 28.23 7.58 23.41
CA PHE A 231 27.14 7.25 22.49
C PHE A 231 26.61 8.54 21.85
N THR A 232 26.27 8.46 20.56
CA THR A 232 25.64 9.57 19.84
C THR A 232 24.36 9.99 20.55
N SER A 233 24.28 11.25 20.98
CA SER A 233 23.08 11.82 21.61
C SER A 233 21.84 11.64 20.70
N MET A 234 20.70 11.37 21.33
CA MET A 234 19.42 11.20 20.62
C MET A 234 19.09 12.46 19.80
N PRO A 235 18.85 12.36 18.48
CA PRO A 235 18.60 13.51 17.63
C PRO A 235 17.27 14.18 17.97
N ASN A 236 17.16 15.48 17.66
CA ASN A 236 15.93 16.26 17.83
C ASN A 236 14.88 15.88 16.77
N GLY A 237 15.32 15.40 15.61
CA GLY A 237 14.46 14.94 14.54
C GLY A 237 15.18 14.03 13.57
N VAL A 238 14.41 13.24 12.82
CA VAL A 238 14.89 12.32 11.80
C VAL A 238 14.10 12.56 10.53
N ARG A 239 14.78 12.77 9.41
CA ARG A 239 14.18 12.90 8.09
C ARG A 239 14.49 11.66 7.27
N LEU A 240 13.43 11.04 6.76
CA LEU A 240 13.47 9.95 5.81
C LEU A 240 13.23 10.49 4.40
N GLN A 241 14.12 10.15 3.47
CA GLN A 241 13.91 10.39 2.05
C GLN A 241 13.95 9.07 1.28
N LEU A 242 12.90 8.77 0.52
CA LEU A 242 12.77 7.56 -0.30
C LEU A 242 12.59 7.93 -1.78
N THR A 243 13.23 7.17 -2.67
CA THR A 243 12.96 7.21 -4.12
C THR A 243 12.23 5.92 -4.51
N LEU A 244 10.99 6.03 -4.96
CA LEU A 244 10.11 4.89 -5.25
C LEU A 244 10.40 4.28 -6.63
N SER A 245 10.49 2.96 -6.70
CA SER A 245 10.97 2.21 -7.88
C SER A 245 10.00 2.09 -9.07
N GLY A 246 8.78 2.63 -8.98
CA GLY A 246 7.75 2.49 -10.03
C GLY A 246 7.04 1.14 -10.09
N LYS A 247 7.62 0.09 -9.50
CA LYS A 247 7.18 -1.32 -9.64
C LYS A 247 5.80 -1.64 -9.04
N GLN A 248 5.27 -0.76 -8.19
CA GLN A 248 3.97 -0.90 -7.55
C GLN A 248 3.01 0.24 -7.90
N GLY A 249 3.13 0.79 -9.12
CA GLY A 249 2.30 1.90 -9.61
C GLY A 249 2.61 3.25 -8.94
N LEU A 250 3.70 3.33 -8.18
CA LEU A 250 4.16 4.52 -7.46
C LEU A 250 5.57 4.91 -7.90
N VAL A 251 5.71 6.14 -8.39
CA VAL A 251 6.99 6.73 -8.82
C VAL A 251 7.16 8.08 -8.13
N GLY A 252 8.40 8.45 -7.83
CA GLY A 252 8.77 9.77 -7.32
C GLY A 252 9.48 9.71 -5.98
N ASN A 253 9.67 10.89 -5.39
CA ASN A 253 10.41 11.05 -4.14
C ASN A 253 9.44 11.34 -3.00
N LEU A 254 9.65 10.69 -1.86
CA LEU A 254 8.93 10.92 -0.61
C LEU A 254 9.91 11.45 0.44
N SER A 255 9.56 12.55 1.10
CA SER A 255 10.25 13.03 2.30
C SER A 255 9.30 12.96 3.49
N ARG A 256 9.73 12.39 4.60
CA ARG A 256 9.00 12.38 5.86
C ARG A 256 9.90 12.83 7.00
N ASP A 257 9.43 13.82 7.74
CA ASP A 257 10.13 14.33 8.91
C ASP A 257 9.43 13.81 10.16
N TRP A 258 10.24 13.39 11.13
CA TRP A 258 9.84 13.04 12.48
C TRP A 258 10.57 13.95 13.45
N VAL A 259 9.85 14.40 14.48
CA VAL A 259 10.36 15.26 15.55
C VAL A 259 10.19 14.51 16.85
N ARG A 260 11.24 14.53 17.70
CA ARG A 260 11.21 13.84 18.98
C ARG A 260 10.07 14.37 19.85
N PRO A 261 9.11 13.53 20.30
CA PRO A 261 7.96 13.98 21.09
C PRO A 261 8.33 14.59 22.44
N THR A 262 9.46 14.19 23.01
CA THR A 262 9.95 14.69 24.32
C THR A 262 10.71 16.01 24.23
N LEU A 263 10.86 16.60 23.05
CA LEU A 263 11.24 18.00 22.95
C LEU A 263 10.08 18.84 23.44
N GLU A 264 10.12 19.26 24.71
CA GLU A 264 9.24 20.33 25.16
C GLU A 264 9.44 21.53 24.22
N ALA A 265 8.34 22.09 23.72
CA ALA A 265 8.37 23.32 22.95
C ALA A 265 9.00 24.40 23.85
N GLY A 266 10.26 24.73 23.58
CA GLY A 266 10.95 25.83 24.26
C GLY A 266 10.07 27.08 24.17
N ARG A 267 9.70 27.62 25.33
CA ARG A 267 9.12 28.96 25.44
C ARG A 267 10.11 30.01 24.98
#